data_AF-A0A2U2SKA0-F1
#
_entry.id   AF-A0A2U2SKA0-F1
#
_cell.length_a   1.000
_cell.length_b   1.000
_cell.length_c   1.000
_cell.angle_alpha   90.00
_cell.angle_beta   90.00
_cell.angle_gamma   90.00
#
_symmetry.space_group_name_H-M   'P 1'
#
loop_
_entity.id
_entity.type
_entity.pdbx_description
1 polymer ?
#
loop_
_entity_poly.entity_id
_entity_poly.type
_entity_poly.pdbx_seq_one_letter_code
_entity_poly.pdbx_strand_id
1 'polypeptide(L)'
;MRVTRFLFSLRQISALLSFSFLLVSCLAPVSQAVPTPSLPAQPTLTRAPTLTLTPSLTPRPTWTLEPTWTAVPSLTPAPALRRVLIVSFDGLRPDAIAQAPMPNLLALMQTGAYSLTAQTIFPSATLPAHASMLSGMCPTKHGVTWNDYNPAQGYAQGVDLFDLVHAAGLPTIMVVGKQKLSQLTEPTSLTLFHFINDRDVVIADWLVDNFPAEFGLLFVHFPTIDFMGHEYGWLSPEQLSVARRGDEALGKLLALLEVRDLRKDTLVIITADHGGHAQSHGSRDPLDMTIPWVIAGPGIRPGELLVPVQVTDTAATAAWALGLTVPTEWDGVPVREAFGFPVTSRPVPLCP
;
A
#
# COMPACT_ATOMS: atom_id res chain seq x y z
N MET A 1 -33.01 -20.11 -53.83
CA MET A 1 -32.28 -19.02 -54.52
C MET A 1 -30.98 -18.77 -53.75
N ARG A 2 -29.84 -19.02 -54.41
CA ARG A 2 -28.43 -18.67 -54.11
C ARG A 2 -27.78 -19.02 -52.76
N VAL A 3 -26.87 -19.99 -52.90
CA VAL A 3 -25.64 -20.26 -52.12
C VAL A 3 -24.60 -19.15 -52.38
N THR A 4 -23.84 -18.75 -51.36
CA THR A 4 -22.47 -18.24 -51.55
C THR A 4 -21.59 -18.53 -50.32
N ARG A 5 -20.66 -19.48 -50.49
CA ARG A 5 -19.43 -19.64 -49.71
C ARG A 5 -18.38 -18.68 -50.30
N PHE A 6 -17.59 -18.03 -49.47
CA PHE A 6 -16.34 -17.40 -49.90
C PHE A 6 -15.15 -18.07 -49.20
N LEU A 7 -14.32 -18.71 -50.02
CA LEU A 7 -12.98 -19.19 -49.72
C LEU A 7 -12.00 -18.01 -49.77
N PHE A 8 -11.09 -17.90 -48.80
CA PHE A 8 -9.88 -17.08 -48.96
C PHE A 8 -8.65 -18.00 -49.06
N SER A 9 -7.83 -17.63 -50.04
CA SER A 9 -6.73 -18.38 -50.65
C SER A 9 -5.40 -18.07 -49.96
N LEU A 10 -4.65 -19.11 -49.59
CA LEU A 10 -3.20 -19.01 -49.34
C LEU A 10 -2.45 -18.81 -50.66
N ARG A 11 -1.59 -17.79 -50.72
CA ARG A 11 -0.46 -17.78 -51.66
C ARG A 11 0.81 -17.20 -51.01
N GLN A 12 1.87 -17.95 -51.23
CA GLN A 12 3.27 -17.76 -50.88
C GLN A 12 3.85 -16.50 -51.51
N ILE A 13 4.82 -15.85 -50.84
CA ILE A 13 5.93 -15.15 -51.52
C ILE A 13 7.22 -15.40 -50.72
N SER A 14 8.12 -16.15 -51.34
CA SER A 14 9.55 -16.24 -51.00
C SER A 14 10.31 -15.29 -51.93
N ALA A 15 11.23 -14.47 -51.41
CA ALA A 15 12.34 -13.90 -52.21
C ALA A 15 13.48 -13.43 -51.29
N LEU A 16 14.58 -14.17 -51.34
CA LEU A 16 15.92 -13.71 -50.97
C LEU A 16 16.40 -12.66 -51.99
N LEU A 17 17.12 -11.63 -51.56
CA LEU A 17 18.12 -10.95 -52.39
C LEU A 17 19.17 -10.27 -51.51
N SER A 18 20.38 -10.82 -51.61
CA SER A 18 21.63 -10.33 -51.05
C SER A 18 22.02 -8.98 -51.67
N PHE A 19 22.50 -8.05 -50.85
CA PHE A 19 23.25 -6.89 -51.33
C PHE A 19 24.55 -6.74 -50.52
N SER A 20 25.64 -7.20 -51.12
CA SER A 20 27.00 -6.88 -50.71
C SER A 20 27.45 -5.65 -51.49
N PHE A 21 27.87 -4.59 -50.79
CA PHE A 21 28.69 -3.53 -51.39
C PHE A 21 29.91 -3.27 -50.51
N LEU A 22 31.07 -3.43 -51.13
CA LEU A 22 32.39 -3.12 -50.60
C LEU A 22 32.55 -1.62 -50.35
N LEU A 23 33.10 -1.25 -49.20
CA LEU A 23 33.84 -0.01 -49.01
C LEU A 23 35.14 -0.34 -48.28
N VAL A 24 36.26 -0.21 -49.00
CA VAL A 24 37.62 -0.35 -48.51
C VAL A 24 38.27 1.04 -48.49
N SER A 25 39.00 1.28 -47.40
CA SER A 25 40.11 2.24 -47.19
C SER A 25 39.84 3.74 -47.18
N CYS A 26 40.05 4.36 -46.01
CA CYS A 26 41.22 5.22 -45.78
C CYS A 26 41.37 5.53 -44.27
N LEU A 27 42.44 5.02 -43.67
CA LEU A 27 42.91 5.38 -42.32
C LEU A 27 43.92 6.52 -42.47
N ALA A 28 43.63 7.66 -41.86
CA ALA A 28 44.60 8.72 -41.57
C ALA A 28 44.46 9.11 -40.09
N PRO A 29 45.57 9.27 -39.34
CA PRO A 29 45.50 9.58 -37.92
C PRO A 29 45.24 11.08 -37.72
N VAL A 30 44.09 11.42 -37.15
CA VAL A 30 43.86 12.77 -36.63
C VAL A 30 44.42 12.82 -35.21
N SER A 31 45.54 13.52 -35.05
CA SER A 31 46.09 13.92 -33.76
C SER A 31 45.15 14.96 -33.14
N GLN A 32 44.26 14.52 -32.22
CA GLN A 32 43.57 15.44 -31.33
C GLN A 32 44.38 15.54 -30.04
N ALA A 33 44.93 16.72 -29.79
CA ALA A 33 45.47 17.09 -28.49
C ALA A 33 44.33 17.06 -27.47
N VAL A 34 44.41 16.12 -26.52
CA VAL A 34 43.55 16.09 -25.35
C VAL A 34 43.90 17.30 -24.47
N PRO A 35 42.98 18.23 -24.20
CA PRO A 35 43.23 19.25 -23.20
C PRO A 35 43.25 18.58 -21.82
N THR A 36 44.38 18.71 -21.12
CA THR A 36 44.53 18.37 -19.71
C THR A 36 43.41 19.02 -18.88
N PRO A 37 42.68 18.28 -18.04
CA PRO A 37 41.74 18.90 -17.11
C PRO A 37 42.53 19.73 -16.09
N SER A 38 42.29 21.04 -16.08
CA SER A 38 42.74 21.92 -15.00
C SER A 38 41.94 21.59 -13.73
N LEU A 39 42.67 21.25 -12.66
CA LEU A 39 42.11 21.13 -11.32
C LEU A 39 41.46 22.47 -10.91
N PRO A 40 40.21 22.47 -10.40
CA PRO A 40 39.66 23.69 -9.81
C PRO A 40 40.50 24.10 -8.60
N ALA A 41 40.71 25.41 -8.45
CA ALA A 41 41.42 25.99 -7.32
C ALA A 41 40.80 25.51 -5.99
N GLN A 42 41.65 25.05 -5.08
CA GLN A 42 41.23 24.69 -3.72
C GLN A 42 40.55 25.89 -3.04
N PRO A 43 39.41 25.70 -2.36
CA PRO A 43 38.81 26.76 -1.58
C PRO A 43 39.74 27.14 -0.42
N THR A 44 40.07 28.42 -0.32
CA THR A 44 40.79 28.99 0.81
C THR A 44 39.94 28.81 2.07
N LEU A 45 40.45 28.06 3.05
CA LEU A 45 39.81 27.92 4.36
C LEU A 45 39.88 29.25 5.11
N THR A 46 38.80 30.04 5.07
CA THR A 46 38.63 31.19 5.95
C THR A 46 38.38 30.67 7.37
N ARG A 47 39.26 31.06 8.31
CA ARG A 47 39.16 30.67 9.72
C ARG A 47 37.81 31.12 10.29
N ALA A 48 37.02 30.17 10.79
CA ALA A 48 35.77 30.48 11.49
C ALA A 48 36.06 31.39 12.71
N PRO A 49 35.23 32.41 12.97
CA PRO A 49 35.39 33.22 14.18
C PRO A 49 35.10 32.37 15.41
N THR A 50 35.98 32.48 16.41
CA THR A 50 35.80 31.87 17.73
C THR A 50 34.60 32.51 18.41
N LEU A 51 33.55 31.72 18.67
CA LEU A 51 32.42 32.16 19.51
C LEU A 51 32.87 32.19 20.97
N THR A 52 33.06 33.39 21.51
CA THR A 52 33.22 33.59 22.95
C THR A 52 31.84 33.50 23.60
N LEU A 53 31.55 32.40 24.28
CA LEU A 53 30.32 32.25 25.07
C LEU A 53 30.44 33.06 26.37
N THR A 54 29.79 34.22 26.39
CA THR A 54 29.56 34.96 27.63
C THR A 54 28.39 34.31 28.38
N PRO A 55 28.54 33.86 29.64
CA PRO A 55 27.42 33.32 30.39
C PRO A 55 26.45 34.45 30.77
N SER A 56 25.27 34.46 30.15
CA SER A 56 24.16 35.31 30.59
C SER A 56 23.41 34.60 31.72
N LEU A 57 23.46 35.16 32.93
CA LEU A 57 22.65 34.74 34.06
C LEU A 57 21.24 35.34 33.92
N THR A 58 20.40 34.73 33.08
CA THR A 58 18.95 34.95 33.13
C THR A 58 18.31 33.88 34.02
N PRO A 59 17.53 34.26 35.04
CA PRO A 59 16.83 33.28 35.87
C PRO A 59 15.80 32.51 35.04
N ARG A 60 15.80 31.19 35.20
CA ARG A 60 14.90 30.27 34.52
C ARG A 60 13.49 30.44 35.10
N PRO A 61 12.44 30.74 34.32
CA PRO A 61 11.08 30.74 34.82
C PRO A 61 10.72 29.32 35.25
N THR A 62 10.39 29.16 36.52
CA THR A 62 9.93 27.90 37.10
C THR A 62 8.43 27.82 36.84
N TRP A 63 8.04 27.16 35.76
CA TRP A 63 6.65 26.80 35.52
C TRP A 63 6.35 25.50 36.27
N THR A 64 5.91 25.59 37.52
CA THR A 64 5.21 24.49 38.20
C THR A 64 3.74 24.61 37.89
N LEU A 65 3.33 24.03 36.77
CA LEU A 65 1.96 23.54 36.61
C LEU A 65 2.06 22.03 36.56
N GLU A 66 1.77 21.38 37.68
CA GLU A 66 1.46 19.95 37.64
C GLU A 66 0.19 19.79 36.79
N PRO A 67 0.22 18.96 35.73
CA PRO A 67 -1.01 18.64 35.02
C PRO A 67 -1.84 17.76 35.94
N THR A 68 -2.85 18.34 36.56
CA THR A 68 -3.90 17.59 37.25
C THR A 68 -4.68 16.81 36.19
N TRP A 69 -4.26 15.59 35.90
CA TRP A 69 -5.01 14.65 35.09
C TRP A 69 -6.22 14.15 35.89
N THR A 70 -7.28 14.95 35.91
CA THR A 70 -8.62 14.46 36.23
C THR A 70 -9.54 14.80 35.07
N ALA A 71 -9.30 14.13 33.95
CA ALA A 71 -10.35 13.83 33.00
C ALA A 71 -10.41 12.31 32.89
N VAL A 72 -11.32 11.70 33.65
CA VAL A 72 -11.85 10.39 33.24
C VAL A 72 -12.42 10.63 31.83
N PRO A 73 -11.96 9.92 30.79
CA PRO A 73 -12.54 10.09 29.47
C PRO A 73 -14.04 9.82 29.58
N SER A 74 -14.85 10.84 29.31
CA SER A 74 -16.28 10.63 29.15
C SER A 74 -16.44 9.65 28.00
N LEU A 75 -17.12 8.53 28.26
CA LEU A 75 -17.61 7.61 27.24
C LEU A 75 -18.70 8.35 26.43
N THR A 76 -18.30 9.32 25.62
CA THR A 76 -19.04 9.65 24.41
C THR A 76 -19.23 8.32 23.69
N PRO A 77 -20.45 7.92 23.28
CA PRO A 77 -20.60 6.68 22.53
C PRO A 77 -19.57 6.71 21.40
N ALA A 78 -18.75 5.67 21.30
CA ALA A 78 -17.83 5.53 20.18
C ALA A 78 -18.66 5.75 18.90
N PRO A 79 -18.18 6.56 17.94
CA PRO A 79 -18.93 6.78 16.70
C PRO A 79 -19.29 5.41 16.12
N ALA A 80 -20.56 5.20 15.80
CA ALA A 80 -21.03 3.97 15.19
C ALA A 80 -20.48 3.92 13.76
N LEU A 81 -19.26 3.39 13.61
CA LEU A 81 -18.63 3.18 12.32
C LEU A 81 -19.52 2.23 11.52
N ARG A 82 -19.85 2.65 10.29
CA ARG A 82 -20.70 1.86 9.39
C ARG A 82 -19.92 1.31 8.21
N ARG A 83 -18.73 1.88 7.95
CA ARG A 83 -17.97 1.64 6.73
C ARG A 83 -16.50 1.55 7.02
N VAL A 84 -15.82 0.69 6.27
CA VAL A 84 -14.37 0.58 6.23
C VAL A 84 -13.91 0.66 4.78
N LEU A 85 -13.02 1.62 4.50
CA LEU A 85 -12.23 1.68 3.27
C LEU A 85 -10.84 1.14 3.58
N ILE A 86 -10.40 0.13 2.85
CA ILE A 86 -9.03 -0.38 2.90
C ILE A 86 -8.39 -0.10 1.55
N VAL A 87 -7.27 0.62 1.53
CA VAL A 87 -6.46 0.84 0.33
C VAL A 87 -5.12 0.15 0.52
N SER A 88 -4.84 -0.83 -0.33
CA SER A 88 -3.55 -1.51 -0.39
C SER A 88 -2.71 -0.95 -1.54
N PHE A 89 -1.55 -0.40 -1.20
CA PHE A 89 -0.51 -0.03 -2.17
C PHE A 89 0.47 -1.19 -2.32
N ASP A 90 0.33 -1.94 -3.41
CA ASP A 90 1.14 -3.14 -3.69
C ASP A 90 2.63 -2.80 -3.71
N GLY A 91 3.43 -3.47 -2.88
CA GLY A 91 4.88 -3.27 -2.82
C GLY A 91 5.36 -1.95 -2.18
N LEU A 92 4.49 -1.16 -1.53
CA LEU A 92 4.88 0.11 -0.90
C LEU A 92 5.72 -0.12 0.37
N ARG A 93 6.99 0.29 0.32
CA ARG A 93 7.85 0.37 1.51
C ARG A 93 7.59 1.64 2.33
N PRO A 94 7.72 1.60 3.67
CA PRO A 94 7.60 2.79 4.51
C PRO A 94 8.56 3.92 4.16
N ASP A 95 9.81 3.61 3.79
CA ASP A 95 10.83 4.60 3.46
C ASP A 95 10.62 5.25 2.08
N ALA A 96 9.76 4.69 1.22
CA ALA A 96 9.32 5.33 -0.01
C ALA A 96 8.40 6.54 0.26
N ILE A 97 7.63 6.54 1.35
CA ILE A 97 6.66 7.61 1.70
C ILE A 97 7.37 8.95 1.93
N ALA A 98 8.55 8.93 2.53
CA ALA A 98 9.35 10.14 2.76
C ALA A 98 10.10 10.58 1.49
N GLN A 99 10.48 9.64 0.63
CA GLN A 99 11.26 9.91 -0.59
C GLN A 99 10.40 10.36 -1.77
N ALA A 100 9.17 9.84 -1.86
CA ALA A 100 8.12 10.31 -2.73
C ALA A 100 7.08 11.02 -1.86
N PRO A 101 7.02 12.36 -1.82
CA PRO A 101 6.03 13.05 -1.00
C PRO A 101 4.61 12.59 -1.36
N MET A 102 3.98 11.84 -0.45
CA MET A 102 2.61 11.33 -0.54
C MET A 102 1.70 12.17 0.39
N PRO A 103 1.32 13.40 0.00
CA PRO A 103 0.67 14.35 0.90
C PRO A 103 -0.66 13.86 1.48
N ASN A 104 -1.45 13.06 0.76
CA ASN A 104 -2.72 12.54 1.28
C ASN A 104 -2.47 11.50 2.37
N LEU A 105 -1.56 10.54 2.12
CA LEU A 105 -1.15 9.56 3.11
C LEU A 105 -0.50 10.23 4.34
N LEU A 106 0.37 11.22 4.12
CA LEU A 106 0.99 11.98 5.20
C LEU A 106 -0.05 12.75 6.03
N ALA A 107 -1.09 13.31 5.41
CA ALA A 107 -2.20 13.96 6.12
C ALA A 107 -3.02 12.95 6.95
N LEU A 108 -3.24 11.73 6.45
CA LEU A 108 -3.85 10.66 7.22
C LEU A 108 -2.97 10.25 8.42
N MET A 109 -1.65 10.17 8.26
CA MET A 109 -0.73 9.88 9.37
C MET A 109 -0.72 10.99 10.43
N GLN A 110 -0.86 12.26 10.04
CA GLN A 110 -0.90 13.39 10.98
C GLN A 110 -2.19 13.40 11.82
N THR A 111 -3.30 12.92 11.26
CA THR A 111 -4.63 12.96 11.90
C THR A 111 -5.12 11.58 12.35
N GLY A 112 -4.33 10.55 12.14
CA GLY A 112 -4.63 9.15 12.43
C GLY A 112 -3.53 8.47 13.21
N ALA A 113 -3.67 7.16 13.40
CA ALA A 113 -2.66 6.33 14.01
C ALA A 113 -1.87 5.57 12.94
N TYR A 114 -0.59 5.28 13.18
CA TYR A 114 0.23 4.59 12.18
C TYR A 114 1.35 3.75 12.78
N SER A 115 1.82 2.77 12.01
CA SER A 115 3.09 2.07 12.21
C SER A 115 3.84 2.03 10.88
N LEU A 116 5.08 2.49 10.87
CA LEU A 116 6.01 2.37 9.73
C LEU A 116 6.93 1.13 9.86
N THR A 117 6.65 0.28 10.85
CA THR A 117 7.40 -0.95 11.14
C THR A 117 6.49 -2.17 11.16
N ALA A 118 5.24 -2.02 10.71
CA ALA A 118 4.31 -3.13 10.58
C ALA A 118 4.91 -4.22 9.69
N GLN A 119 4.59 -5.48 9.96
CA GLN A 119 5.16 -6.61 9.23
C GLN A 119 4.09 -7.34 8.44
N THR A 120 4.47 -7.80 7.25
CA THR A 120 3.69 -8.75 6.47
C THR A 120 3.96 -10.20 6.92
N ILE A 121 3.51 -11.15 6.11
CA ILE A 121 3.70 -12.59 6.27
C ILE A 121 4.82 -13.11 5.37
N PHE A 122 5.26 -14.34 5.61
CA PHE A 122 6.10 -15.08 4.68
C PHE A 122 5.28 -16.14 3.92
N PRO A 123 5.46 -16.31 2.59
CA PRO A 123 6.27 -15.48 1.70
C PRO A 123 5.67 -14.09 1.51
N SER A 124 6.50 -13.04 1.51
CA SER A 124 6.09 -11.63 1.35
C SER A 124 5.71 -11.34 -0.12
N ALA A 125 4.66 -11.99 -0.57
CA ALA A 125 4.20 -12.04 -1.95
C ALA A 125 2.73 -11.63 -2.01
N THR A 126 2.36 -11.01 -3.13
CA THR A 126 1.08 -10.31 -3.27
C THR A 126 -0.15 -11.11 -2.84
N LEU A 127 -0.39 -12.28 -3.44
CA LEU A 127 -1.61 -13.04 -3.19
C LEU A 127 -1.66 -13.64 -1.77
N PRO A 128 -0.61 -14.32 -1.26
CA PRO A 128 -0.60 -14.80 0.12
C PRO A 128 -0.76 -13.68 1.16
N ALA A 129 -0.08 -12.54 0.97
CA ALA A 129 -0.14 -11.43 1.91
C ALA A 129 -1.51 -10.75 1.93
N HIS A 130 -2.14 -10.56 0.78
CA HIS A 130 -3.51 -10.05 0.70
C HIS A 130 -4.53 -11.04 1.27
N ALA A 131 -4.34 -12.34 1.07
CA ALA A 131 -5.18 -13.35 1.70
C ALA A 131 -5.07 -13.26 3.23
N SER A 132 -3.86 -13.13 3.78
CA SER A 132 -3.66 -12.88 5.21
C SER A 132 -4.25 -11.54 5.68
N MET A 133 -4.13 -10.48 4.88
CA MET A 133 -4.66 -9.15 5.19
C MET A 133 -6.17 -9.16 5.40
N LEU A 134 -6.90 -9.83 4.51
CA LEU A 134 -8.36 -9.78 4.45
C LEU A 134 -9.03 -10.95 5.17
N SER A 135 -8.32 -12.05 5.40
CA SER A 135 -8.82 -13.16 6.23
C SER A 135 -8.38 -13.08 7.69
N GLY A 136 -7.42 -12.21 8.03
CA GLY A 136 -6.84 -12.15 9.37
C GLY A 136 -6.06 -13.41 9.77
N MET A 137 -5.86 -14.36 8.87
CA MET A 137 -5.19 -15.64 9.13
C MET A 137 -3.79 -15.67 8.52
N CYS A 138 -2.91 -16.51 9.06
CA CYS A 138 -1.63 -16.81 8.42
C CYS A 138 -1.78 -17.79 7.23
N PRO A 139 -0.78 -17.89 6.33
CA PRO A 139 -0.82 -18.79 5.17
C PRO A 139 -1.09 -20.26 5.50
N THR A 140 -0.65 -20.74 6.66
CA THR A 140 -0.92 -22.10 7.13
C THR A 140 -2.39 -22.39 7.38
N LYS A 141 -3.24 -21.37 7.54
CA LYS A 141 -4.68 -21.51 7.78
C LYS A 141 -5.51 -21.20 6.55
N HIS A 142 -5.25 -20.09 5.86
CA HIS A 142 -6.00 -19.75 4.65
C HIS A 142 -5.54 -20.50 3.39
N GLY A 143 -4.42 -21.24 3.46
CA GLY A 143 -4.00 -22.19 2.43
C GLY A 143 -3.41 -21.57 1.15
N VAL A 144 -3.32 -20.24 1.06
CA VAL A 144 -2.82 -19.55 -0.14
C VAL A 144 -1.30 -19.50 -0.10
N THR A 145 -0.67 -20.45 -0.80
CA THR A 145 0.79 -20.59 -0.88
C THR A 145 1.34 -20.35 -2.29
N TRP A 146 0.54 -19.76 -3.17
CA TRP A 146 0.90 -19.44 -4.56
C TRP A 146 0.72 -17.94 -4.83
N ASN A 147 1.41 -17.41 -5.84
CA ASN A 147 1.35 -15.98 -6.17
C ASN A 147 0.97 -15.69 -7.64
N ASP A 148 0.75 -16.70 -8.47
CA ASP A 148 0.25 -16.51 -9.83
C ASP A 148 -1.27 -16.71 -9.89
N TYR A 149 -1.94 -16.12 -10.88
CA TYR A 149 -3.35 -16.44 -11.07
C TYR A 149 -3.48 -17.91 -11.52
N ASN A 150 -4.14 -18.71 -10.70
CA ASN A 150 -4.37 -20.12 -10.98
C ASN A 150 -5.78 -20.53 -10.51
N PRO A 151 -6.79 -20.50 -11.38
CA PRO A 151 -8.16 -20.77 -10.99
C PRO A 151 -8.39 -22.19 -10.46
N ALA A 152 -7.48 -23.14 -10.76
CA ALA A 152 -7.58 -24.50 -10.23
C ALA A 152 -7.31 -24.59 -8.72
N GLN A 153 -6.66 -23.58 -8.13
CA GLN A 153 -6.42 -23.51 -6.68
C GLN A 153 -7.64 -22.99 -5.91
N GLY A 154 -8.64 -22.42 -6.59
CA GLY A 154 -9.82 -21.84 -5.93
C GLY A 154 -9.50 -20.55 -5.19
N TYR A 155 -10.09 -20.38 -4.01
CA TYR A 155 -10.03 -19.17 -3.19
C TYR A 155 -9.27 -19.42 -1.88
N ALA A 156 -8.95 -18.34 -1.16
CA ALA A 156 -8.48 -18.44 0.22
C ALA A 156 -9.50 -19.19 1.08
N GLN A 157 -9.01 -20.00 2.02
CA GLN A 157 -9.84 -20.83 2.88
C GLN A 157 -10.17 -20.13 4.21
N GLY A 158 -11.30 -20.52 4.80
CA GLY A 158 -11.80 -20.00 6.08
C GLY A 158 -12.60 -18.71 5.93
N VAL A 159 -13.13 -18.21 7.05
CA VAL A 159 -14.00 -17.02 7.05
C VAL A 159 -13.14 -15.77 6.92
N ASP A 160 -13.39 -14.97 5.89
CA ASP A 160 -12.69 -13.70 5.66
C ASP A 160 -13.55 -12.47 6.03
N LEU A 161 -12.95 -11.28 5.94
CA LEU A 161 -13.61 -10.03 6.28
C LEU A 161 -14.82 -9.75 5.38
N PHE A 162 -14.77 -10.13 4.09
CA PHE A 162 -15.91 -9.97 3.20
C PHE A 162 -17.06 -10.86 3.65
N ASP A 163 -16.80 -12.11 4.03
CA ASP A 163 -17.83 -13.00 4.59
C ASP A 163 -18.54 -12.36 5.79
N LEU A 164 -17.78 -11.83 6.75
CA LEU A 164 -18.34 -11.22 7.96
C LEU A 164 -19.20 -10.00 7.66
N VAL A 165 -18.71 -9.09 6.80
CA VAL A 165 -19.41 -7.86 6.46
C VAL A 165 -20.64 -8.17 5.60
N HIS A 166 -20.53 -9.10 4.66
CA HIS A 166 -21.65 -9.54 3.82
C HIS A 166 -22.74 -10.24 4.64
N ALA A 167 -22.36 -11.14 5.56
CA ALA A 167 -23.30 -11.82 6.46
C ALA A 167 -24.01 -10.85 7.42
N ALA A 168 -23.40 -9.71 7.74
CA ALA A 168 -24.04 -8.62 8.48
C ALA A 168 -25.03 -7.78 7.63
N GLY A 169 -25.23 -8.14 6.36
CA GLY A 169 -26.14 -7.46 5.44
C GLY A 169 -25.60 -6.16 4.87
N LEU A 170 -24.29 -5.93 4.95
CA LEU A 170 -23.64 -4.72 4.44
C LEU A 170 -22.98 -4.97 3.08
N PRO A 171 -23.05 -4.03 2.13
CA PRO A 171 -22.42 -4.23 0.82
C PRO A 171 -20.90 -4.32 0.91
N THR A 172 -20.34 -5.27 0.16
CA THR A 172 -18.93 -5.60 0.10
C THR A 172 -18.40 -5.36 -1.31
N ILE A 173 -17.42 -4.48 -1.46
CA ILE A 173 -16.86 -4.09 -2.75
C ILE A 173 -15.36 -4.37 -2.78
N MET A 174 -14.91 -5.01 -3.86
CA MET A 174 -13.50 -5.28 -4.11
C MET A 174 -13.12 -4.80 -5.52
N VAL A 175 -12.23 -3.80 -5.59
CA VAL A 175 -11.68 -3.30 -6.85
C VAL A 175 -10.17 -3.49 -6.86
N VAL A 176 -9.67 -4.27 -7.81
CA VAL A 176 -8.27 -4.73 -7.79
C VAL A 176 -7.54 -4.51 -9.09
N GLY A 177 -6.23 -4.27 -8.96
CA GLY A 177 -5.30 -4.03 -10.07
C GLY A 177 -4.59 -5.27 -10.61
N LYS A 178 -4.70 -6.42 -9.94
CA LYS A 178 -4.06 -7.69 -10.33
C LYS A 178 -5.09 -8.81 -10.37
N GLN A 179 -5.15 -9.55 -11.48
CA GLN A 179 -6.18 -10.59 -11.70
C GLN A 179 -6.20 -11.65 -10.61
N LYS A 180 -5.04 -12.05 -10.10
CA LYS A 180 -4.88 -13.05 -9.03
C LYS A 180 -5.65 -12.73 -7.75
N LEU A 181 -5.90 -11.45 -7.47
CA LEU A 181 -6.65 -11.03 -6.29
C LEU A 181 -8.14 -11.36 -6.37
N SER A 182 -8.65 -11.82 -7.53
CA SER A 182 -9.98 -12.44 -7.60
C SER A 182 -10.08 -13.72 -6.78
N GLN A 183 -8.95 -14.32 -6.37
CA GLN A 183 -8.89 -15.55 -5.57
C GLN A 183 -8.86 -15.30 -4.06
N LEU A 184 -9.04 -14.05 -3.60
CA LEU A 184 -8.98 -13.71 -2.18
C LEU A 184 -10.21 -14.16 -1.38
N THR A 185 -11.38 -14.18 -2.01
CA THR A 185 -12.66 -14.50 -1.39
C THR A 185 -13.60 -15.10 -2.43
N GLU A 186 -14.55 -15.91 -1.98
CA GLU A 186 -15.59 -16.44 -2.84
C GLU A 186 -16.46 -15.30 -3.43
N PRO A 187 -16.86 -15.36 -4.72
CA PRO A 187 -17.62 -14.28 -5.33
C PRO A 187 -18.96 -13.98 -4.66
N THR A 188 -19.53 -14.96 -3.94
CA THR A 188 -20.76 -14.80 -3.17
C THR A 188 -20.63 -13.83 -2.00
N SER A 189 -19.41 -13.60 -1.53
CA SER A 189 -19.11 -12.69 -0.41
C SER A 189 -18.96 -11.24 -0.87
N LEU A 190 -19.05 -10.99 -2.19
CA LEU A 190 -18.92 -9.68 -2.82
C LEU A 190 -20.24 -9.21 -3.41
N THR A 191 -20.64 -7.99 -3.05
CA THR A 191 -21.71 -7.27 -3.75
C THR A 191 -21.22 -6.78 -5.12
N LEU A 192 -19.96 -6.34 -5.18
CA LEU A 192 -19.32 -5.92 -6.42
C LEU A 192 -17.85 -6.36 -6.43
N PHE A 193 -17.44 -6.95 -7.55
CA PHE A 193 -16.05 -7.21 -7.88
C PHE A 193 -15.70 -6.53 -9.20
N HIS A 194 -14.55 -5.87 -9.25
CA HIS A 194 -14.02 -5.37 -10.51
C HIS A 194 -12.49 -5.51 -10.56
N PHE A 195 -12.00 -6.03 -11.69
CA PHE A 195 -10.57 -6.12 -11.99
C PHE A 195 -10.23 -5.14 -13.11
N ILE A 196 -9.24 -4.29 -12.86
CA ILE A 196 -8.76 -3.28 -13.79
C ILE A 196 -7.26 -3.51 -13.99
N ASN A 197 -6.86 -3.91 -15.20
CA ASN A 197 -5.45 -4.12 -15.54
C ASN A 197 -4.79 -2.80 -15.99
N ASP A 198 -4.73 -1.81 -15.10
CA ASP A 198 -4.14 -0.50 -15.37
C ASP A 198 -3.60 0.13 -14.08
N ARG A 199 -3.09 1.35 -14.20
CA ARG A 199 -2.50 2.16 -13.13
C ARG A 199 -3.53 2.60 -12.09
N ASP A 200 -3.03 2.97 -10.91
CA ASP A 200 -3.81 3.36 -9.72
C ASP A 200 -4.85 4.46 -10.01
N VAL A 201 -4.49 5.46 -10.82
CA VAL A 201 -5.41 6.56 -11.15
C VAL A 201 -6.61 6.11 -11.99
N VAL A 202 -6.46 5.09 -12.85
CA VAL A 202 -7.58 4.53 -13.63
C VAL A 202 -8.52 3.75 -12.71
N ILE A 203 -7.96 3.06 -11.71
CA ILE A 203 -8.74 2.39 -10.66
C ILE A 203 -9.56 3.41 -9.87
N ALA A 204 -8.91 4.50 -9.45
CA ALA A 204 -9.59 5.57 -8.72
C ALA A 204 -10.65 6.29 -9.58
N ASP A 205 -10.38 6.57 -10.85
CA ASP A 205 -11.36 7.18 -11.77
C ASP A 205 -12.56 6.28 -12.01
N TRP A 206 -12.33 4.97 -12.20
CA TRP A 206 -13.43 4.02 -12.30
C TRP A 206 -14.30 4.02 -11.03
N LEU A 207 -13.68 4.09 -9.83
CA LEU A 207 -14.40 4.21 -8.57
C LEU A 207 -15.16 5.54 -8.43
N VAL A 208 -14.64 6.64 -8.96
CA VAL A 208 -15.35 7.93 -9.00
C VAL A 208 -16.63 7.81 -9.84
N ASP A 209 -16.52 7.19 -11.03
CA ASP A 209 -17.64 7.04 -11.95
C ASP A 209 -18.66 5.98 -11.50
N ASN A 210 -18.20 4.96 -10.77
CA ASN A 210 -19.00 3.79 -10.38
C ASN A 210 -19.15 3.65 -8.86
N PHE A 211 -19.01 4.76 -8.12
CA PHE A 211 -19.00 4.71 -6.67
C PHE A 211 -20.33 4.16 -6.13
N PRO A 212 -20.31 3.12 -5.27
CA PRO A 212 -21.54 2.52 -4.78
C PRO A 212 -22.38 3.55 -3.99
N ALA A 213 -23.70 3.36 -4.00
CA ALA A 213 -24.60 4.18 -3.19
C ALA A 213 -24.31 4.04 -1.69
N GLU A 214 -24.05 2.80 -1.25
CA GLU A 214 -23.64 2.44 0.10
C GLU A 214 -22.62 1.30 0.08
N PHE A 215 -21.79 1.21 1.11
CA PHE A 215 -20.89 0.09 1.37
C PHE A 215 -20.66 -0.08 2.86
N GLY A 216 -20.44 -1.32 3.32
CA GLY A 216 -19.84 -1.61 4.63
C GLY A 216 -18.33 -1.83 4.52
N LEU A 217 -17.88 -2.44 3.42
CA LEU A 217 -16.47 -2.65 3.14
C LEU A 217 -16.17 -2.32 1.68
N LEU A 218 -15.16 -1.47 1.48
CA LEU A 218 -14.58 -1.18 0.17
C LEU A 218 -13.08 -1.47 0.26
N PHE A 219 -12.63 -2.51 -0.44
CA PHE A 219 -11.22 -2.82 -0.62
C PHE A 219 -10.76 -2.34 -2.00
N VAL A 220 -9.69 -1.54 -2.03
CA VAL A 220 -9.09 -1.01 -3.24
C VAL A 220 -7.62 -1.39 -3.28
N HIS A 221 -7.18 -1.95 -4.40
CA HIS A 221 -5.79 -2.35 -4.59
C HIS A 221 -5.13 -1.57 -5.73
N PHE A 222 -4.04 -0.89 -5.41
CA PHE A 222 -3.22 -0.10 -6.31
C PHE A 222 -1.94 -0.87 -6.70
N PRO A 223 -1.82 -1.37 -7.95
CA PRO A 223 -0.75 -2.30 -8.33
C PRO A 223 0.56 -1.62 -8.74
N THR A 224 0.55 -0.30 -8.97
CA THR A 224 1.55 0.32 -9.85
C THR A 224 2.94 0.41 -9.21
N ILE A 225 3.02 0.57 -7.88
CA ILE A 225 4.28 0.67 -7.15
C ILE A 225 5.09 -0.62 -7.28
N ASP A 226 4.48 -1.77 -7.06
CA ASP A 226 5.10 -3.07 -7.26
C ASP A 226 5.52 -3.30 -8.72
N PHE A 227 4.65 -3.00 -9.69
CA PHE A 227 5.01 -3.14 -11.11
C PHE A 227 6.27 -2.34 -11.47
N MET A 228 6.39 -1.11 -10.99
CA MET A 228 7.60 -0.31 -11.22
C MET A 228 8.79 -0.77 -10.37
N GLY A 229 8.54 -1.36 -9.20
CA GLY A 229 9.57 -2.02 -8.39
C GLY A 229 10.22 -3.17 -9.14
N HIS A 230 9.43 -4.02 -9.80
CA HIS A 230 9.96 -5.08 -10.67
C HIS A 230 10.68 -4.54 -11.91
N GLU A 231 10.12 -3.53 -12.58
CA GLU A 231 10.69 -3.03 -13.84
C GLU A 231 11.97 -2.21 -13.63
N TYR A 232 12.03 -1.38 -12.60
CA TYR A 232 13.12 -0.39 -12.42
C TYR A 232 13.88 -0.51 -11.10
N GLY A 233 13.33 -1.27 -10.16
CA GLY A 233 13.90 -1.48 -8.84
C GLY A 233 13.19 -0.69 -7.75
N TRP A 234 13.12 -1.25 -6.55
CA TRP A 234 12.59 -0.57 -5.38
C TRP A 234 13.42 0.68 -5.04
N LEU A 235 12.71 1.78 -4.79
CA LEU A 235 13.22 3.15 -4.60
C LEU A 235 13.87 3.77 -5.85
N SER A 236 13.67 3.22 -7.05
CA SER A 236 14.05 3.92 -8.28
C SER A 236 13.23 5.22 -8.45
N PRO A 237 13.74 6.20 -9.22
CA PRO A 237 12.97 7.41 -9.56
C PRO A 237 11.61 7.10 -10.22
N GLU A 238 11.53 6.04 -11.02
CA GLU A 238 10.31 5.57 -11.69
C GLU A 238 9.29 5.03 -10.67
N GLN A 239 9.74 4.20 -9.74
CA GLN A 239 8.89 3.69 -8.66
C GLN A 239 8.40 4.82 -7.75
N LEU A 240 9.28 5.73 -7.33
CA LEU A 240 8.92 6.88 -6.49
C LEU A 240 7.94 7.82 -7.22
N SER A 241 8.06 7.95 -8.54
CA SER A 241 7.12 8.73 -9.35
C SER A 241 5.72 8.13 -9.39
N VAL A 242 5.58 6.80 -9.43
CA VAL A 242 4.26 6.16 -9.32
C VAL A 242 3.73 6.15 -7.89
N ALA A 243 4.59 6.09 -6.86
CA ALA A 243 4.14 6.23 -5.48
C ALA A 243 3.43 7.57 -5.23
N ARG A 244 3.99 8.67 -5.75
CA ARG A 244 3.32 9.98 -5.73
C ARG A 244 1.99 9.99 -6.48
N ARG A 245 1.93 9.35 -7.67
CA ARG A 245 0.68 9.27 -8.47
C ARG A 245 -0.38 8.37 -7.84
N GLY A 246 0.03 7.32 -7.13
CA GLY A 246 -0.85 6.51 -6.32
C GLY A 246 -1.44 7.31 -5.15
N ASP A 247 -0.66 8.20 -4.53
CA ASP A 247 -1.18 9.12 -3.52
C ASP A 247 -2.19 10.13 -4.09
N GLU A 248 -1.99 10.63 -5.31
CA GLU A 248 -2.99 11.43 -6.03
C GLU A 248 -4.29 10.64 -6.25
N ALA A 249 -4.19 9.35 -6.59
CA ALA A 249 -5.33 8.44 -6.72
C ALA A 249 -6.06 8.22 -5.39
N LEU A 250 -5.31 8.06 -4.28
CA LEU A 250 -5.88 8.02 -2.93
C LEU A 250 -6.64 9.33 -2.61
N GLY A 251 -6.07 10.49 -2.97
CA GLY A 251 -6.73 11.79 -2.81
C GLY A 251 -8.11 11.84 -3.48
N LYS A 252 -8.28 11.23 -4.66
CA LYS A 252 -9.59 11.12 -5.32
C LYS A 252 -10.60 10.33 -4.49
N LEU A 253 -10.18 9.20 -3.92
CA LEU A 253 -11.05 8.38 -3.06
C LEU A 253 -11.44 9.11 -1.77
N LEU A 254 -10.50 9.81 -1.13
CA LEU A 254 -10.78 10.60 0.07
C LEU A 254 -11.73 11.76 -0.22
N ALA A 255 -11.52 12.48 -1.34
CA ALA A 255 -12.41 13.55 -1.78
C ALA A 255 -13.82 13.04 -2.10
N LEU A 256 -13.93 11.82 -2.65
CA LEU A 256 -15.20 11.17 -2.92
C LEU A 256 -15.97 10.84 -1.64
N LEU A 257 -15.29 10.36 -0.59
CA LEU A 257 -15.92 10.18 0.72
C LEU A 257 -16.40 11.51 1.31
N GLU A 258 -15.64 12.60 1.12
CA GLU A 258 -15.99 13.93 1.63
C GLU A 258 -17.23 14.49 0.91
N VAL A 259 -17.22 14.52 -0.43
CA VAL A 259 -18.33 15.03 -1.26
C VAL A 259 -19.62 14.24 -1.03
N ARG A 260 -19.51 12.96 -0.66
CA ARG A 260 -20.66 12.09 -0.37
C ARG A 260 -21.09 12.11 1.10
N ASP A 261 -20.46 12.93 1.94
CA ASP A 261 -20.73 13.03 3.39
C ASP A 261 -20.59 11.67 4.11
N LEU A 262 -19.60 10.87 3.68
CA LEU A 262 -19.31 9.53 4.22
C LEU A 262 -18.12 9.53 5.17
N ARG A 263 -17.31 10.60 5.23
CA ARG A 263 -16.14 10.67 6.13
C ARG A 263 -16.50 10.53 7.61
N LYS A 264 -17.68 10.99 8.00
CA LYS A 264 -18.18 11.01 9.39
C LYS A 264 -18.39 9.63 10.03
N ASP A 265 -18.52 8.57 9.23
CA ASP A 265 -18.75 7.20 9.71
C ASP A 265 -17.93 6.14 8.95
N THR A 266 -16.91 6.59 8.20
CA THR A 266 -15.96 5.73 7.47
C THR A 266 -14.60 5.71 8.15
N LEU A 267 -14.16 4.50 8.52
CA LEU A 267 -12.79 4.21 8.86
C LEU A 267 -11.96 4.01 7.59
N VAL A 268 -10.77 4.59 7.51
CA VAL A 268 -9.85 4.43 6.40
C VAL A 268 -8.59 3.75 6.91
N ILE A 269 -8.21 2.63 6.28
CA ILE A 269 -6.96 1.91 6.52
C ILE A 269 -6.14 1.94 5.24
N ILE A 270 -4.89 2.39 5.32
CA ILE A 270 -3.93 2.37 4.23
C ILE A 270 -2.78 1.44 4.62
N THR A 271 -2.44 0.49 3.76
CA THR A 271 -1.35 -0.45 4.01
C THR A 271 -0.66 -0.87 2.72
N ALA A 272 0.39 -1.67 2.84
CA ALA A 272 0.90 -2.51 1.76
C ALA A 272 0.77 -3.99 2.14
N ASP A 273 0.96 -4.85 1.16
CA ASP A 273 1.08 -6.30 1.30
C ASP A 273 2.52 -6.76 1.49
N HIS A 274 3.49 -6.09 0.88
CA HIS A 274 4.91 -6.31 1.08
C HIS A 274 5.72 -5.04 0.71
N GLY A 275 7.01 -5.06 1.00
CA GLY A 275 8.00 -4.15 0.43
C GLY A 275 8.77 -4.80 -0.73
N GLY A 276 10.06 -4.52 -0.87
CA GLY A 276 10.89 -5.13 -1.90
C GLY A 276 12.34 -4.63 -1.92
N HIS A 277 13.19 -5.37 -2.63
CA HIS A 277 14.62 -5.07 -2.77
C HIS A 277 15.10 -5.35 -4.19
N ALA A 278 16.03 -4.53 -4.68
CA ALA A 278 16.41 -4.56 -6.10
C ALA A 278 15.15 -4.60 -6.98
N GLN A 279 14.95 -5.61 -7.84
CA GLN A 279 13.75 -5.79 -8.67
C GLN A 279 12.88 -6.98 -8.22
N SER A 280 12.97 -7.37 -6.95
CA SER A 280 12.31 -8.57 -6.43
C SER A 280 11.71 -8.36 -5.03
N HIS A 281 10.86 -9.31 -4.66
CA HIS A 281 10.28 -9.44 -3.34
C HIS A 281 9.90 -10.92 -3.11
N GLY A 282 9.44 -11.26 -1.91
CA GLY A 282 8.97 -12.61 -1.56
C GLY A 282 9.90 -13.35 -0.59
N SER A 283 10.95 -12.67 -0.11
CA SER A 283 11.94 -13.23 0.80
C SER A 283 11.63 -12.90 2.27
N ARG A 284 12.54 -13.26 3.18
CA ARG A 284 12.51 -12.79 4.58
C ARG A 284 13.38 -11.54 4.81
N ASP A 285 13.84 -10.91 3.72
CA ASP A 285 14.57 -9.65 3.83
C ASP A 285 13.68 -8.61 4.54
N PRO A 286 14.18 -7.87 5.54
CA PRO A 286 13.42 -6.82 6.20
C PRO A 286 12.80 -5.80 5.24
N LEU A 287 13.43 -5.57 4.08
CA LEU A 287 12.92 -4.68 3.04
C LEU A 287 11.67 -5.22 2.35
N ASP A 288 11.48 -6.54 2.31
CA ASP A 288 10.27 -7.18 1.78
C ASP A 288 9.18 -7.31 2.85
N MET A 289 9.60 -7.53 4.10
CA MET A 289 8.70 -7.84 5.20
C MET A 289 8.06 -6.60 5.83
N THR A 290 8.72 -5.45 5.76
CA THR A 290 8.28 -4.23 6.46
C THR A 290 7.37 -3.38 5.58
N ILE A 291 6.16 -3.11 6.08
CA ILE A 291 5.08 -2.40 5.38
C ILE A 291 4.60 -1.19 6.19
N PRO A 292 4.05 -0.15 5.56
CA PRO A 292 3.34 0.90 6.27
C PRO A 292 1.96 0.39 6.66
N TRP A 293 1.46 0.83 7.81
CA TRP A 293 0.09 0.62 8.23
C TRP A 293 -0.44 1.91 8.85
N VAL A 294 -1.47 2.51 8.27
CA VAL A 294 -2.04 3.80 8.67
C VAL A 294 -3.55 3.65 8.81
N ILE A 295 -4.11 4.18 9.88
CA ILE A 295 -5.56 4.16 10.15
C ILE A 295 -6.04 5.55 10.53
N ALA A 296 -7.14 6.01 9.95
CA ALA A 296 -7.71 7.32 10.23
C ALA A 296 -9.24 7.31 10.09
N GLY A 297 -9.93 8.11 10.89
CA GLY A 297 -11.38 8.21 10.88
C GLY A 297 -11.97 8.45 12.26
N PRO A 298 -13.30 8.40 12.38
CA PRO A 298 -14.00 8.63 13.63
C PRO A 298 -13.50 7.69 14.74
N GLY A 299 -13.14 8.26 15.89
CA GLY A 299 -12.70 7.51 17.08
C GLY A 299 -11.21 7.15 17.12
N ILE A 300 -10.44 7.41 16.05
CA ILE A 300 -8.99 7.20 16.03
C ILE A 300 -8.29 8.29 16.83
N ARG A 301 -7.30 7.89 17.64
CA ARG A 301 -6.39 8.79 18.34
C ARG A 301 -5.11 8.99 17.52
N PRO A 302 -4.76 10.23 17.16
CA PRO A 302 -3.55 10.46 16.38
C PRO A 302 -2.28 10.03 17.13
N GLY A 303 -1.35 9.38 16.42
CA GLY A 303 -0.06 9.01 17.00
C GLY A 303 0.60 7.79 16.36
N GLU A 304 1.91 7.64 16.59
CA GLU A 304 2.61 6.41 16.26
C GLU A 304 2.18 5.29 17.22
N LEU A 305 1.92 4.11 16.67
CA LEU A 305 1.53 2.91 17.40
C LEU A 305 2.75 2.26 18.03
N LEU A 306 2.64 1.94 19.32
CA LEU A 306 3.70 1.32 20.11
C LEU A 306 3.65 -0.21 20.05
N VAL A 307 2.45 -0.79 19.83
CA VAL A 307 2.30 -2.23 19.66
C VAL A 307 2.67 -2.63 18.23
N PRO A 308 3.49 -3.70 18.04
CA PRO A 308 3.76 -4.24 16.71
C PRO A 308 2.47 -4.60 15.97
N VAL A 309 2.35 -4.14 14.72
CA VAL A 309 1.22 -4.41 13.83
C VAL A 309 1.62 -5.45 12.78
N GLN A 310 0.75 -6.42 12.54
CA GLN A 310 0.88 -7.41 11.46
C GLN A 310 -0.16 -7.13 10.39
N VAL A 311 0.12 -7.53 9.14
CA VAL A 311 -0.85 -7.42 8.04
C VAL A 311 -2.18 -8.09 8.35
N THR A 312 -2.17 -9.20 9.10
CA THR A 312 -3.38 -9.92 9.58
C THR A 312 -4.27 -9.09 10.51
N ASP A 313 -3.71 -8.09 11.18
CA ASP A 313 -4.48 -7.23 12.10
C ASP A 313 -5.44 -6.31 11.34
N THR A 314 -5.24 -6.12 10.03
CA THR A 314 -6.08 -5.28 9.19
C THR A 314 -7.54 -5.75 9.20
N ALA A 315 -7.79 -7.02 8.88
CA ALA A 315 -9.13 -7.60 8.94
C ALA A 315 -9.70 -7.56 10.36
N ALA A 316 -8.91 -7.97 11.36
CA ALA A 316 -9.36 -8.00 12.76
C ALA A 316 -9.79 -6.61 13.26
N THR A 317 -9.02 -5.57 12.90
CA THR A 317 -9.32 -4.19 13.25
C THR A 317 -10.57 -3.70 12.53
N ALA A 318 -10.71 -3.98 11.23
CA ALA A 318 -11.87 -3.59 10.44
C ALA A 318 -13.17 -4.24 10.97
N ALA A 319 -13.17 -5.55 11.21
CA ALA A 319 -14.31 -6.29 11.75
C ALA A 319 -14.71 -5.75 13.13
N TRP A 320 -13.74 -5.60 14.03
CA TRP A 320 -13.99 -5.08 15.38
C TRP A 320 -14.54 -3.64 15.35
N ALA A 321 -14.00 -2.78 14.49
CA ALA A 321 -14.45 -1.40 14.34
C ALA A 321 -15.89 -1.30 13.82
N LEU A 322 -16.32 -2.24 12.97
CA LEU A 322 -17.72 -2.38 12.52
C LEU A 322 -18.65 -3.02 13.58
N GLY A 323 -18.14 -3.34 14.76
CA GLY A 323 -18.91 -4.02 15.82
C GLY A 323 -19.16 -5.50 15.54
N LEU A 324 -18.44 -6.10 14.59
CA LEU A 324 -18.53 -7.52 14.28
C LEU A 324 -17.67 -8.35 15.23
N THR A 325 -18.07 -9.59 15.47
CA THR A 325 -17.28 -10.52 16.28
C THR A 325 -16.09 -11.02 15.46
N VAL A 326 -14.87 -10.80 15.96
CA VAL A 326 -13.65 -11.31 15.33
C VAL A 326 -13.62 -12.84 15.52
N PRO A 327 -13.50 -13.63 14.44
CA PRO A 327 -13.43 -15.08 14.53
C PRO A 327 -12.23 -15.55 15.36
N THR A 328 -12.42 -16.61 16.15
CA THR A 328 -11.37 -17.14 17.05
C THR A 328 -10.22 -17.79 16.31
N GLU A 329 -10.44 -18.20 15.06
CA GLU A 329 -9.46 -18.79 14.17
C GLU A 329 -8.52 -17.76 13.53
N TRP A 330 -8.85 -16.46 13.57
CA TRP A 330 -7.98 -15.41 13.05
C TRP A 330 -6.73 -15.26 13.93
N ASP A 331 -5.59 -15.06 13.28
CA ASP A 331 -4.31 -14.78 13.93
C ASP A 331 -4.14 -13.28 14.23
N GLY A 332 -4.79 -12.44 13.42
CA GLY A 332 -4.84 -11.01 13.58
C GLY A 332 -5.61 -10.58 14.83
N VAL A 333 -5.14 -9.54 15.48
CA VAL A 333 -5.82 -8.94 16.64
C VAL A 333 -6.20 -7.49 16.32
N PRO A 334 -7.34 -6.98 16.82
CA PRO A 334 -7.69 -5.59 16.60
C PRO A 334 -6.64 -4.64 17.20
N VAL A 335 -6.18 -3.67 16.41
CA VAL A 335 -5.23 -2.63 16.85
C VAL A 335 -5.96 -1.58 17.70
N ARG A 336 -6.38 -1.98 18.91
CA ARG A 336 -7.20 -1.15 19.81
C ARG A 336 -6.46 0.09 20.32
N GLU A 337 -5.13 0.06 20.32
CA GLU A 337 -4.28 1.22 20.62
C GLU A 337 -4.64 2.41 19.72
N ALA A 338 -4.95 2.18 18.44
CA ALA A 338 -5.35 3.22 17.50
C ALA A 338 -6.64 3.96 17.93
N PHE A 339 -7.47 3.34 18.76
CA PHE A 339 -8.70 3.91 19.32
C PHE A 339 -8.48 4.43 20.75
N GLY A 340 -7.23 4.41 21.23
CA GLY A 340 -6.84 4.92 22.54
C GLY A 340 -7.14 4.00 23.71
N PHE A 341 -7.38 2.72 23.46
CA PHE A 341 -7.39 1.72 24.51
C PHE A 341 -5.97 1.45 25.00
N PRO A 342 -5.82 0.97 26.25
CA PRO A 342 -4.51 0.66 26.80
C PRO A 342 -3.72 -0.29 25.90
N VAL A 343 -2.43 0.01 25.73
CA VAL A 343 -1.43 -0.89 25.15
C VAL A 343 -1.43 -2.16 25.98
N THR A 344 -1.84 -3.27 25.37
CA THR A 344 -1.68 -4.60 25.96
C THR A 344 -0.54 -5.30 25.25
N SER A 345 0.29 -6.03 25.99
CA SER A 345 1.37 -6.83 25.39
C SER A 345 0.74 -7.80 24.40
N ARG A 346 1.18 -7.76 23.15
CA ARG A 346 0.69 -8.68 22.13
C ARG A 346 1.21 -10.09 22.42
N PRO A 347 0.34 -11.09 22.63
CA PRO A 347 0.77 -12.48 22.63
C PRO A 347 1.02 -12.88 21.17
N VAL A 348 2.21 -12.68 20.62
CA VAL A 348 2.50 -13.06 19.22
C VAL A 348 3.12 -14.45 19.16
N PRO A 349 2.86 -15.16 18.07
CA PRO A 349 3.93 -15.32 17.10
C PRO A 349 3.57 -14.65 15.78
N LEU A 350 4.57 -14.02 15.16
CA LEU A 350 4.55 -13.65 13.74
C LEU A 350 4.08 -14.87 12.94
N CYS A 351 3.38 -14.69 11.83
CA CYS A 351 3.05 -15.82 10.94
C CYS A 351 4.36 -16.58 10.64
N PRO A 352 4.47 -17.85 11.09
CA PRO A 352 5.76 -18.55 11.18
C PRO A 352 6.42 -18.78 9.82
#